data_AF-A0A5D2PL97-F1
#
_entry.id   AF-A0A5D2PL97-F1
#
_cell.length_a   1.000
_cell.length_b   1.000
_cell.length_c   1.000
_cell.angle_alpha   90.00
_cell.angle_beta   90.00
_cell.angle_gamma   90.00
#
_symmetry.space_group_name_H-M   'P 1'
#
loop_
_entity.id
_entity.type
_entity.pdbx_description
1 polymer ?
#
loop_
_entity_poly.entity_id
_entity_poly.type
_entity_poly.pdbx_seq_one_letter_code
_entity_poly.pdbx_strand_id
1 'polypeptide(L)'
;MLTLSISSRLWEAVDEDWLQCLSNESVESLLLIPSGIVQDHWPTSLKEFVLTLKSLVYPREQADLKKVFPNFQPTSLNSVLAQGMNLKKKHEVEVLSAIVSSAASAMRADAVIDVGAGQGYLAQVLAFEHQLSVVAIDACSHHGKVTNARAERIKKHYMAQMRKFGSGNQRLNVPQTITCNIMSLETLKSLTTMSSHKGDVEQPKPIEQDLELGLAGRGSSLVLAGLHACGDLSVTMLKTLLECEEVRAVISIGCCYNLLSEEGFTNAQIQYGFPMSCGVKSVNLSLGKSSRDLACQSAERWKSLGKDAGLHNFELHAFRAAFQMVLHKYFPEVGTSPSIGRQGKALRRKQQRKIIESELQAEESTYSDLPQMACNMDEACSVTHSGESEAVNTSGIRSDVDALFTKMSLHTGSTCERTTSTDKYSLFEKFCQSGLCRLGLKPSDNINFHGIWKGVEPYVSLIGIYWSLRAAFGPLLETLILLDRLLFLQEQGDVLESVMLPIFDPAISPRNVAIIAKKPDAGISSHHSSR
;
A
#
# COMPACT_ATOMS: atom_id res chain seq x y z
N MET A 1 6.14 -11.38 15.71
CA MET A 1 4.80 -11.64 16.28
C MET A 1 4.42 -13.12 16.25
N LEU A 2 4.44 -13.80 15.10
CA LEU A 2 4.24 -15.27 15.07
C LEU A 2 5.33 -16.05 15.82
N THR A 3 6.55 -15.52 15.88
CA THR A 3 7.64 -16.12 16.65
C THR A 3 7.44 -16.04 18.15
N LEU A 4 6.91 -14.92 18.65
CA LEU A 4 6.48 -14.83 20.05
C LEU A 4 5.39 -15.88 20.29
N SER A 5 4.43 -16.04 19.38
CA SER A 5 3.43 -17.10 19.51
C SER A 5 4.06 -18.49 19.68
N ILE A 6 5.09 -18.83 18.88
CA ILE A 6 5.79 -20.13 19.01
C ILE A 6 6.65 -20.25 20.27
N SER A 7 7.47 -19.25 20.57
CA SER A 7 8.40 -19.31 21.70
C SER A 7 7.75 -19.08 23.06
N SER A 8 6.70 -18.25 23.11
CA SER A 8 5.93 -17.92 24.33
C SER A 8 4.56 -18.60 24.39
N ARG A 9 4.30 -19.54 23.47
CA ARG A 9 3.09 -20.37 23.42
C ARG A 9 1.80 -19.58 23.53
N LEU A 10 1.70 -18.44 22.85
CA LEU A 10 0.55 -17.53 22.98
C LEU A 10 -0.79 -18.16 22.54
N TRP A 11 -0.76 -19.30 21.84
CA TRP A 11 -1.98 -20.08 21.58
C TRP A 11 -2.59 -20.67 22.86
N GLU A 12 -1.84 -20.86 23.94
CA GLU A 12 -2.37 -21.32 25.24
C GLU A 12 -3.32 -20.28 25.87
N ALA A 13 -3.28 -19.03 25.40
CA ALA A 13 -4.24 -17.99 25.79
C ALA A 13 -5.52 -17.97 24.92
N VAL A 14 -5.57 -18.77 23.85
CA VAL A 14 -6.78 -18.95 23.05
C VAL A 14 -7.66 -19.99 23.73
N ASP A 15 -8.96 -19.72 23.76
CA ASP A 15 -9.97 -20.62 24.31
C ASP A 15 -9.86 -22.03 23.70
N GLU A 16 -9.91 -23.06 24.56
CA GLU A 16 -9.69 -24.45 24.15
C GLU A 16 -10.78 -24.95 23.21
N ASP A 17 -12.04 -24.53 23.41
CA ASP A 17 -13.16 -24.88 22.53
C ASP A 17 -12.96 -24.25 21.15
N TRP A 18 -12.38 -23.04 21.09
CA TRP A 18 -12.06 -22.39 19.82
C TRP A 18 -10.96 -23.14 19.08
N LEU A 19 -9.89 -23.53 19.78
CA LEU A 19 -8.80 -24.30 19.19
C LEU A 19 -9.29 -25.66 18.67
N GLN A 20 -10.11 -26.37 19.46
CA GLN A 20 -10.66 -27.66 19.05
C GLN A 20 -11.58 -27.51 17.83
N CYS A 21 -12.45 -26.50 17.82
CA CYS A 21 -13.32 -26.20 16.69
C CYS A 21 -12.49 -25.88 15.43
N LEU A 22 -11.60 -24.90 15.52
CA LEU A 22 -10.85 -24.37 14.38
C LEU A 22 -9.77 -25.33 13.87
N SER A 23 -9.32 -26.29 14.68
CA SER A 23 -8.40 -27.35 14.22
C SER A 23 -9.05 -28.33 13.25
N ASN A 24 -10.39 -28.45 13.29
CA ASN A 24 -11.16 -29.30 12.38
C ASN A 24 -11.71 -28.53 11.18
N GLU A 25 -11.45 -27.22 11.08
CA GLU A 25 -11.94 -26.38 10.00
C GLU A 25 -11.16 -26.51 8.70
N SER A 26 -11.87 -26.21 7.60
CA SER A 26 -11.23 -26.04 6.31
C SER A 26 -10.34 -24.79 6.30
N VAL A 27 -9.32 -24.80 5.44
CA VAL A 27 -8.42 -23.64 5.27
C VAL A 27 -9.21 -22.44 4.78
N GLU A 28 -10.16 -22.68 3.91
CA GLU A 28 -11.10 -21.70 3.37
C GLU A 28 -11.90 -21.05 4.50
N SER A 29 -12.49 -21.84 5.41
CA SER A 29 -13.17 -21.30 6.61
C SER A 29 -12.26 -20.39 7.43
N LEU A 30 -11.00 -20.82 7.67
CA LEU A 30 -10.02 -20.03 8.43
C LEU A 30 -9.67 -18.72 7.72
N LEU A 31 -9.58 -18.71 6.39
CA LEU A 31 -9.28 -17.52 5.59
C LEU A 31 -10.41 -16.49 5.58
N LEU A 32 -11.64 -16.90 5.90
CA LEU A 32 -12.80 -16.02 5.94
C LEU A 32 -13.01 -15.34 7.31
N ILE A 33 -12.35 -15.83 8.38
CA ILE A 33 -12.41 -15.22 9.73
C ILE A 33 -12.07 -13.72 9.71
N PRO A 34 -10.99 -13.26 9.03
CA PRO A 34 -10.67 -11.84 8.98
C PRO A 34 -11.73 -10.96 8.31
N SER A 35 -12.58 -11.54 7.46
CA SER A 35 -13.71 -10.88 6.80
C SER A 35 -15.00 -10.94 7.63
N GLY A 36 -14.94 -11.47 8.85
CA GLY A 36 -16.08 -11.54 9.75
C GLY A 36 -17.15 -12.55 9.31
N ILE A 37 -16.75 -13.64 8.65
CA ILE A 37 -17.64 -14.73 8.25
C ILE A 37 -17.47 -15.86 9.27
N VAL A 38 -18.59 -16.42 9.70
CA VAL A 38 -18.67 -17.47 10.71
C VAL A 38 -19.40 -18.70 10.16
N GLN A 39 -19.18 -19.87 10.77
CA GLN A 39 -19.94 -21.09 10.47
C GLN A 39 -20.96 -21.38 11.57
N ASP A 40 -22.08 -21.99 11.22
CA ASP A 40 -23.19 -22.22 12.15
C ASP A 40 -22.79 -23.11 13.33
N HIS A 41 -21.99 -24.15 13.08
CA HIS A 41 -21.54 -25.12 14.07
C HIS A 41 -20.42 -24.61 15.00
N TRP A 42 -19.92 -23.38 14.81
CA TRP A 42 -18.91 -22.82 15.71
C TRP A 42 -19.47 -22.51 17.10
N PRO A 43 -18.63 -22.58 18.15
CA PRO A 43 -18.98 -22.12 19.49
C PRO A 43 -19.55 -20.70 19.48
N THR A 44 -20.56 -20.44 20.31
CA THR A 44 -21.24 -19.14 20.37
C THR A 44 -20.26 -18.01 20.70
N SER A 45 -19.35 -18.21 21.65
CA SER A 45 -18.33 -17.22 22.03
C SER A 45 -17.39 -16.86 20.88
N LEU A 46 -17.02 -17.83 20.04
CA LEU A 46 -16.21 -17.59 18.84
C LEU A 46 -16.98 -16.79 17.79
N LYS A 47 -18.25 -17.13 17.55
CA LYS A 47 -19.11 -16.37 16.63
C LYS A 47 -19.29 -14.94 17.11
N GLU A 48 -19.57 -14.74 18.39
CA GLU A 48 -19.69 -13.42 19.01
C GLU A 48 -18.41 -12.62 18.89
N PHE A 49 -17.24 -13.22 19.12
CA PHE A 49 -15.95 -12.56 18.95
C PHE A 49 -15.76 -12.04 17.51
N VAL A 50 -15.94 -12.91 16.50
CA VAL A 50 -15.75 -12.55 15.09
C VAL A 50 -16.77 -11.51 14.62
N LEU A 51 -18.04 -11.65 15.02
CA LEU A 51 -19.11 -10.72 14.66
C LEU A 51 -18.97 -9.38 15.37
N THR A 52 -18.49 -9.36 16.61
CA THR A 52 -18.20 -8.12 17.35
C THR A 52 -17.11 -7.35 16.65
N LEU A 53 -15.99 -7.99 16.28
CA LEU A 53 -14.93 -7.35 15.51
C LEU A 53 -15.47 -6.75 14.22
N LYS A 54 -16.27 -7.51 13.45
CA LYS A 54 -16.90 -7.01 12.22
C LYS A 54 -17.79 -5.79 12.45
N SER A 55 -18.59 -5.79 13.52
CA SER A 55 -19.51 -4.69 13.84
C SER A 55 -18.80 -3.37 14.19
N LEU A 56 -17.57 -3.45 14.68
CA LEU A 56 -16.75 -2.29 15.04
C LEU A 56 -15.93 -1.74 13.86
N VAL A 57 -15.89 -2.44 12.73
CA VAL A 57 -15.12 -2.03 11.55
C VAL A 57 -15.91 -1.01 10.73
N TYR A 58 -15.23 0.05 10.30
CA TYR A 58 -15.83 1.02 9.38
C TYR A 58 -16.14 0.36 8.03
N PRO A 59 -17.36 0.54 7.47
CA PRO A 59 -17.75 -0.03 6.18
C PRO A 59 -16.74 0.25 5.07
N ARG A 60 -16.49 -0.77 4.25
CA ARG A 60 -15.44 -0.74 3.20
C ARG A 60 -16.03 -0.84 1.80
N GLU A 61 -17.34 -0.94 1.66
CA GLU A 61 -18.01 -0.89 0.36
C GLU A 61 -17.74 0.47 -0.29
N GLN A 62 -17.41 0.48 -1.58
CA GLN A 62 -17.11 1.72 -2.29
C GLN A 62 -18.33 2.65 -2.23
N ALA A 63 -18.10 3.89 -1.80
CA ALA A 63 -19.14 4.91 -1.75
C ALA A 63 -19.62 5.28 -3.15
N ASP A 64 -20.86 5.77 -3.25
CA ASP A 64 -21.40 6.34 -4.48
C ASP A 64 -20.74 7.70 -4.77
N LEU A 65 -19.58 7.65 -5.42
CA LEU A 65 -18.74 8.82 -5.65
C LEU A 65 -19.43 9.91 -6.48
N LYS A 66 -20.37 9.55 -7.36
CA LYS A 66 -21.14 10.53 -8.14
C LYS A 66 -22.08 11.37 -7.27
N LYS A 67 -22.62 10.77 -6.20
CA LYS A 67 -23.45 11.50 -5.22
C LYS A 67 -22.61 12.42 -4.34
N VAL A 68 -21.42 11.98 -3.94
CA VAL A 68 -20.54 12.75 -3.05
C VAL A 68 -19.81 13.87 -3.79
N PHE A 69 -19.44 13.63 -5.05
CA PHE A 69 -18.70 14.56 -5.89
C PHE A 69 -19.49 14.79 -7.19
N PRO A 70 -20.31 15.85 -7.28
CA PRO A 70 -21.17 16.11 -8.44
C PRO A 70 -20.42 16.21 -9.78
N ASN A 71 -19.16 16.64 -9.75
CA ASN A 71 -18.29 16.75 -10.92
C ASN A 71 -17.37 15.52 -11.12
N PHE A 72 -17.66 14.40 -10.45
CA PHE A 72 -16.88 13.18 -10.59
C PHE A 72 -17.11 12.50 -11.94
N GLN A 73 -16.09 12.56 -12.78
CA GLN A 73 -16.02 11.85 -14.04
C GLN A 73 -14.71 11.04 -14.04
N PRO A 74 -14.75 9.74 -13.68
CA PRO A 74 -13.57 8.90 -13.77
C PRO A 74 -13.28 8.64 -15.25
N THR A 75 -12.24 9.27 -15.78
CA THR A 75 -11.82 9.03 -17.16
C THR A 75 -10.98 7.77 -17.22
N SER A 76 -11.33 6.85 -18.14
CA SER A 76 -10.45 5.72 -18.45
C SER A 76 -9.13 6.24 -19.01
N LEU A 77 -8.02 5.95 -18.34
CA LEU A 77 -6.72 6.45 -18.77
C LEU A 77 -6.32 5.86 -20.12
N ASN A 78 -5.81 6.73 -21.00
CA ASN A 78 -5.20 6.26 -22.24
C ASN A 78 -3.94 5.42 -21.97
N SER A 79 -3.52 4.65 -22.96
CA SER A 79 -2.39 3.72 -22.85
C SER A 79 -1.07 4.41 -22.47
N VAL A 80 -0.91 5.67 -22.84
CA VAL A 80 0.31 6.45 -22.60
C VAL A 80 0.44 6.88 -21.14
N LEU A 81 -0.67 7.29 -20.52
CA LEU A 81 -0.78 7.60 -19.09
C LEU A 81 -0.76 6.32 -18.24
N ALA A 82 -1.47 5.28 -18.65
CA ALA A 82 -1.54 4.01 -17.92
C ALA A 82 -0.24 3.17 -17.99
N GLN A 83 0.73 3.54 -18.84
CA GLN A 83 1.94 2.76 -19.06
C GLN A 83 2.74 2.53 -17.76
N GLY A 84 2.92 1.27 -17.40
CA GLY A 84 3.65 0.83 -16.21
C GLY A 84 2.77 0.66 -14.96
N MET A 85 1.48 1.01 -15.03
CA MET A 85 0.52 0.74 -13.96
C MET A 85 0.04 -0.72 -14.02
N ASN A 86 -0.12 -1.35 -12.86
CA ASN A 86 -0.92 -2.57 -12.76
C ASN A 86 -2.40 -2.22 -12.55
N LEU A 87 -3.30 -3.21 -12.63
CA LEU A 87 -4.75 -3.02 -12.44
C LEU A 87 -5.06 -2.19 -11.19
N LYS A 88 -4.47 -2.56 -10.04
CA LYS A 88 -4.62 -1.82 -8.78
C LYS A 88 -4.20 -0.36 -8.90
N LYS A 89 -3.00 -0.09 -9.43
CA LYS A 89 -2.47 1.28 -9.52
C LYS A 89 -3.28 2.12 -10.51
N LYS A 90 -3.72 1.53 -11.62
CA LYS A 90 -4.60 2.18 -12.60
C LYS A 90 -5.91 2.60 -11.93
N HIS A 91 -6.59 1.67 -11.27
CA HIS A 91 -7.83 1.93 -10.51
C HIS A 91 -7.67 3.03 -9.45
N GLU A 92 -6.61 2.93 -8.63
CA GLU A 92 -6.32 3.94 -7.60
C GLU A 92 -6.12 5.34 -8.20
N VAL A 93 -5.38 5.44 -9.32
CA VAL A 93 -5.05 6.72 -9.95
C VAL A 93 -6.27 7.31 -10.67
N GLU A 94 -7.04 6.49 -11.38
CA GLU A 94 -8.28 6.92 -12.06
C GLU A 94 -9.27 7.54 -11.08
N VAL A 95 -9.55 6.84 -9.99
CA VAL A 95 -10.52 7.31 -9.00
C VAL A 95 -9.99 8.54 -8.26
N LEU A 96 -8.74 8.49 -7.77
CA LEU A 96 -8.22 9.56 -6.94
C LEU A 96 -7.98 10.85 -7.73
N SER A 97 -7.51 10.76 -8.98
CA SER A 97 -7.31 11.95 -9.82
C SER A 97 -8.61 12.71 -10.07
N ALA A 98 -9.71 12.00 -10.34
CA ALA A 98 -11.03 12.61 -10.50
C ALA A 98 -11.53 13.28 -9.22
N ILE A 99 -11.34 12.67 -8.05
CA ILE A 99 -11.71 13.26 -6.75
C ILE A 99 -10.88 14.52 -6.47
N VAL A 100 -9.56 14.44 -6.66
CA VAL A 100 -8.65 15.57 -6.44
C VAL A 100 -8.95 16.71 -7.42
N SER A 101 -9.27 16.40 -8.68
CA SER A 101 -9.69 17.40 -9.67
C SER A 101 -10.99 18.08 -9.25
N SER A 102 -12.00 17.32 -8.81
CA SER A 102 -13.25 17.90 -8.30
C SER A 102 -13.00 18.81 -7.09
N ALA A 103 -12.12 18.43 -6.16
CA ALA A 103 -11.76 19.23 -5.00
C ALA A 103 -10.99 20.50 -5.40
N ALA A 104 -10.01 20.39 -6.30
CA ALA A 104 -9.24 21.53 -6.82
C ALA A 104 -10.14 22.54 -7.53
N SER A 105 -11.09 22.09 -8.35
CA SER A 105 -12.07 22.97 -8.99
C SER A 105 -13.00 23.64 -7.99
N ALA A 106 -13.50 22.90 -6.99
CA ALA A 106 -14.39 23.45 -5.96
C ALA A 106 -13.70 24.54 -5.12
N MET A 107 -12.42 24.35 -4.80
CA MET A 107 -11.62 25.28 -3.98
C MET A 107 -10.86 26.34 -4.80
N ARG A 108 -11.09 26.40 -6.12
CA ARG A 108 -10.35 27.25 -7.07
C ARG A 108 -8.83 27.20 -6.84
N ALA A 109 -8.31 25.99 -6.67
CA ALA A 109 -6.91 25.78 -6.36
C ALA A 109 -6.01 26.15 -7.55
N ASP A 110 -4.96 26.90 -7.26
CA ASP A 110 -3.91 27.25 -8.22
C ASP A 110 -3.00 26.07 -8.53
N ALA A 111 -2.79 25.18 -7.54
CA ALA A 111 -1.98 23.99 -7.70
C ALA A 111 -2.39 22.83 -6.78
N VAL A 112 -2.03 21.62 -7.22
CA VAL A 112 -2.11 20.40 -6.43
C VAL A 112 -0.70 19.93 -6.06
N ILE A 113 -0.51 19.58 -4.79
CA ILE A 113 0.72 18.97 -4.30
C ILE A 113 0.48 17.48 -4.08
N ASP A 114 1.12 16.65 -4.92
CA ASP A 114 1.15 15.19 -4.79
C ASP A 114 2.27 14.80 -3.80
N VAL A 115 1.89 14.57 -2.55
CA VAL A 115 2.80 14.31 -1.43
C VAL A 115 3.08 12.80 -1.33
N GLY A 116 4.35 12.42 -1.44
CA GLY A 116 4.75 11.01 -1.52
C GLY A 116 4.46 10.42 -2.91
N ALA A 117 4.76 11.19 -3.96
CA ALA A 117 4.34 10.91 -5.34
C ALA A 117 4.86 9.58 -5.91
N GLY A 118 5.93 9.01 -5.35
CA GLY A 118 6.58 7.82 -5.88
C GLY A 118 6.97 8.01 -7.34
N GLN A 119 6.56 7.08 -8.21
CA GLN A 119 6.82 7.20 -9.65
C GLN A 119 5.94 8.24 -10.39
N GLY A 120 5.23 9.10 -9.66
CA GLY A 120 4.49 10.26 -10.17
C GLY A 120 3.26 9.93 -11.00
N TYR A 121 2.70 8.72 -10.89
CA TYR A 121 1.54 8.28 -11.68
C TYR A 121 0.33 9.20 -11.50
N LEU A 122 0.01 9.58 -10.26
CA LEU A 122 -1.09 10.49 -9.95
C LEU A 122 -0.78 11.89 -10.51
N ALA A 123 0.42 12.41 -10.25
CA ALA A 123 0.86 13.70 -10.78
C ALA A 123 0.76 13.81 -12.31
N GLN A 124 1.10 12.75 -13.06
CA GLN A 124 0.96 12.76 -14.53
C GLN A 124 -0.51 12.93 -14.95
N VAL A 125 -1.43 12.19 -14.33
CA VAL A 125 -2.85 12.23 -14.70
C VAL A 125 -3.46 13.57 -14.33
N LEU A 126 -3.16 14.10 -13.14
CA LEU A 126 -3.63 15.42 -12.72
C LEU A 126 -3.14 16.53 -13.68
N ALA A 127 -1.89 16.46 -14.15
CA ALA A 127 -1.33 17.47 -15.04
C ALA A 127 -1.83 17.35 -16.49
N PHE A 128 -1.80 16.14 -17.07
CA PHE A 128 -2.09 15.95 -18.51
C PHE A 128 -3.57 15.68 -18.81
N GLU A 129 -4.31 15.03 -17.93
CA GLU A 129 -5.74 14.74 -18.14
C GLU A 129 -6.61 15.88 -17.59
N HIS A 130 -6.37 16.25 -16.33
CA HIS A 130 -7.16 17.29 -15.65
C HIS A 130 -6.64 18.72 -15.84
N GLN A 131 -5.51 18.89 -16.55
CA GLN A 131 -4.90 20.19 -16.84
C GLN A 131 -4.64 21.03 -15.59
N LEU A 132 -4.27 20.39 -14.47
CA LEU A 132 -3.93 21.09 -13.23
C LEU A 132 -2.44 21.43 -13.16
N SER A 133 -2.09 22.50 -12.45
CA SER A 133 -0.71 22.73 -12.01
C SER A 133 -0.40 21.73 -10.90
N VAL A 134 0.67 20.95 -11.06
CA VAL A 134 0.98 19.86 -10.12
C VAL A 134 2.44 19.88 -9.70
N VAL A 135 2.66 19.69 -8.41
CA VAL A 135 3.98 19.55 -7.80
C VAL A 135 4.05 18.20 -7.10
N ALA A 136 4.92 17.34 -7.60
CA ALA A 136 5.15 15.99 -7.09
C ALA A 136 6.33 15.98 -6.13
N ILE A 137 6.10 15.66 -4.86
CA ILE A 137 7.13 15.60 -3.82
C ILE A 137 7.40 14.15 -3.45
N ASP A 138 8.67 13.73 -3.49
CA ASP A 138 9.10 12.41 -3.03
C ASP A 138 10.49 12.47 -2.37
N ALA A 139 10.75 11.62 -1.39
CA ALA A 139 12.06 11.57 -0.73
C ALA A 139 13.15 10.93 -1.61
N CYS A 140 12.77 10.18 -2.66
CA CYS A 140 13.70 9.46 -3.52
C CYS A 140 13.99 10.24 -4.81
N SER A 141 15.25 10.62 -5.01
CA SER A 141 15.67 11.30 -6.25
C SER A 141 15.45 10.46 -7.52
N HIS A 142 15.54 9.12 -7.41
CA HIS A 142 15.23 8.23 -8.53
C HIS A 142 13.77 8.33 -8.97
N HIS A 143 12.84 8.44 -8.01
CA HIS A 143 11.43 8.65 -8.29
C HIS A 143 11.16 9.98 -9.02
N GLY A 144 11.84 11.06 -8.62
CA GLY A 144 11.81 12.34 -9.34
C GLY A 144 12.29 12.21 -10.79
N LYS A 145 13.43 11.55 -11.02
CA LYS A 145 13.96 11.29 -12.37
C LYS A 145 12.98 10.48 -13.23
N VAL A 146 12.38 9.43 -12.67
CA VAL A 146 11.37 8.61 -13.35
C VAL A 146 10.14 9.44 -13.72
N THR A 147 9.68 10.29 -12.81
CA THR A 147 8.54 11.19 -13.02
C THR A 147 8.81 12.18 -14.16
N ASN A 148 9.98 12.82 -14.18
CA ASN A 148 10.36 13.77 -15.25
C ASN A 148 10.51 13.09 -16.61
N ALA A 149 11.20 11.94 -16.68
CA ALA A 149 11.35 11.19 -17.93
C ALA A 149 9.99 10.73 -18.48
N ARG A 150 9.08 10.32 -17.60
CA ARG A 150 7.70 9.96 -17.97
C ARG A 150 6.93 11.18 -18.48
N ALA A 151 7.05 12.33 -17.81
CA ALA A 151 6.38 13.56 -18.19
C ALA A 151 6.79 14.03 -19.60
N GLU A 152 8.08 14.01 -19.92
CA GLU A 152 8.58 14.36 -21.27
C GLU A 152 8.04 13.42 -22.36
N ARG A 153 7.99 12.11 -22.08
CA ARG A 153 7.41 11.13 -23.01
C ARG A 153 5.91 11.41 -23.26
N ILE A 154 5.14 11.65 -22.20
CA ILE A 154 3.70 11.94 -22.30
C ILE A 154 3.48 13.25 -23.04
N LYS A 155 4.21 14.31 -22.67
CA LYS A 155 4.18 15.62 -23.33
C LYS A 155 4.40 15.51 -24.84
N LYS A 156 5.42 14.77 -25.27
CA LYS A 156 5.70 14.53 -26.70
C LYS A 156 4.51 13.88 -27.42
N HIS A 157 3.86 12.91 -26.78
CA HIS A 157 2.67 12.25 -27.33
C HIS A 157 1.50 13.23 -27.50
N TYR A 158 1.15 13.96 -26.46
CA TYR A 158 0.05 14.93 -26.50
C TYR A 158 0.31 16.07 -27.49
N MET A 159 1.54 16.59 -27.53
CA MET A 159 1.92 17.60 -28.54
C MET A 159 1.79 17.07 -29.97
N ALA A 160 2.16 15.81 -30.22
CA ALA A 160 2.00 15.18 -31.52
C ALA A 160 0.52 14.98 -31.88
N GLN A 161 -0.33 14.65 -30.90
CA GLN A 161 -1.77 14.51 -31.08
C GLN A 161 -2.43 15.86 -31.40
N MET A 162 -2.11 16.92 -30.65
CA MET A 162 -2.65 18.27 -30.90
C MET A 162 -2.31 18.78 -32.31
N ARG A 163 -1.07 18.56 -32.77
CA ARG A 163 -0.64 18.90 -34.14
C ARG A 163 -1.46 18.18 -35.21
N LYS A 164 -1.90 16.94 -34.95
CA LYS A 164 -2.74 16.17 -35.88
C LYS A 164 -4.19 16.67 -35.94
N PHE A 165 -4.73 17.15 -34.83
CA PHE A 165 -6.13 17.57 -34.73
C PHE A 165 -6.37 19.07 -34.91
N GLY A 166 -5.33 19.86 -35.21
CA GLY A 166 -5.48 21.29 -35.52
C GLY A 166 -5.80 22.19 -34.32
N SER A 167 -5.83 21.65 -33.09
CA SER A 167 -5.88 22.44 -31.86
C SER A 167 -4.56 23.19 -31.69
N GLY A 168 -4.61 24.52 -31.67
CA GLY A 168 -3.45 25.41 -31.61
C GLY A 168 -2.54 25.24 -30.37
N ASN A 169 -1.61 26.18 -30.17
CA ASN A 169 -0.56 26.19 -29.13
C ASN A 169 -1.09 26.27 -27.67
N GLN A 170 -1.95 25.34 -27.24
CA GLN A 170 -2.34 25.23 -25.83
C GLN A 170 -1.14 24.71 -25.04
N ARG A 171 -0.75 25.45 -24.00
CA ARG A 171 0.37 25.08 -23.13
C ARG A 171 -0.08 23.91 -22.25
N LEU A 172 0.51 22.74 -22.47
CA LEU A 172 0.29 21.58 -21.61
C LEU A 172 0.91 21.82 -20.24
N ASN A 173 0.15 21.47 -19.20
CA ASN A 173 0.70 21.37 -17.86
C ASN A 173 1.57 20.12 -17.75
N VAL A 174 2.70 20.27 -17.06
CA VAL A 174 3.69 19.22 -16.83
C VAL A 174 3.99 19.24 -15.34
N PRO A 175 3.97 18.09 -14.64
CA PRO A 175 4.20 18.09 -13.20
C PRO A 175 5.64 18.52 -12.91
N GLN A 176 5.80 19.41 -11.93
CA GLN A 176 7.10 19.75 -11.36
C GLN A 176 7.47 18.71 -10.31
N THR A 177 8.76 18.38 -10.17
CA THR A 177 9.22 17.40 -9.17
C THR A 177 10.12 18.04 -8.15
N ILE A 178 9.90 17.74 -6.88
CA ILE A 178 10.75 18.13 -5.76
C ILE A 178 11.22 16.87 -5.05
N THR A 179 12.54 16.72 -4.92
CA THR A 179 13.12 15.66 -4.09
C THR A 179 13.33 16.21 -2.69
N CYS A 180 12.49 15.81 -1.75
CA CYS A 180 12.57 16.28 -0.37
C CYS A 180 12.08 15.19 0.59
N ASN A 181 12.83 14.96 1.65
CA ASN A 181 12.37 14.13 2.75
C ASN A 181 11.55 14.99 3.71
N ILE A 182 10.22 14.87 3.65
CA ILE A 182 9.31 15.58 4.55
C ILE A 182 9.38 14.90 5.92
N MET A 183 10.30 15.39 6.75
CA MET A 183 10.51 14.89 8.11
C MET A 183 9.74 15.68 9.16
N SER A 184 9.25 16.87 8.81
CA SER A 184 8.53 17.74 9.73
C SER A 184 7.45 18.54 9.02
N LEU A 185 6.56 19.11 9.84
CA LEU A 185 5.52 20.01 9.38
C LEU A 185 6.11 21.25 8.72
N GLU A 186 7.12 21.87 9.33
CA GLU A 186 7.78 23.09 8.85
C GLU A 186 8.36 22.92 7.46
N THR A 187 8.86 21.71 7.13
CA THR A 187 9.38 21.40 5.80
C THR A 187 8.27 21.49 4.75
N LEU A 188 7.12 20.84 5.00
CA LEU A 188 5.99 20.86 4.06
C LEU A 188 5.36 22.26 3.99
N LYS A 189 5.25 22.95 5.12
CA LYS A 189 4.80 24.36 5.16
C LYS A 189 5.69 25.26 4.32
N SER A 190 7.01 25.15 4.47
CA SER A 190 7.95 25.99 3.73
C SER A 190 7.77 25.79 2.22
N LEU A 191 7.62 24.54 1.78
CA LEU A 191 7.32 24.25 0.37
C LEU A 191 5.98 24.87 -0.07
N THR A 192 4.95 24.88 0.77
CA THR A 192 3.67 25.52 0.41
C THR A 192 3.71 27.05 0.34
N THR A 193 4.64 27.72 1.04
CA THR A 193 4.63 29.19 1.22
C THR A 193 5.75 29.93 0.47
N MET A 194 6.67 29.25 -0.22
CA MET A 194 7.77 29.93 -0.92
C MET A 194 7.26 30.72 -2.13
N SER A 195 7.44 32.05 -2.05
CA SER A 195 7.09 33.04 -3.07
C SER A 195 8.24 33.27 -4.04
N SER A 196 7.91 33.38 -5.34
CA SER A 196 8.82 33.78 -6.41
C SER A 196 9.35 35.20 -6.17
N HIS A 197 10.60 35.36 -5.71
CA HIS A 197 11.33 36.62 -5.90
C HIS A 197 12.20 36.50 -7.16
N LYS A 198 11.76 37.12 -8.26
CA LYS A 198 12.65 37.50 -9.36
C LYS A 198 13.43 38.74 -8.91
N GLY A 199 14.72 38.60 -8.63
CA GLY A 199 15.61 39.73 -8.38
C GLY A 199 17.05 39.29 -8.23
N ASP A 200 17.87 39.61 -9.24
CA ASP A 200 19.33 39.49 -9.21
C ASP A 200 19.91 40.07 -7.92
N VAL A 201 20.57 39.25 -7.09
CA VAL A 201 21.79 39.63 -6.32
C VAL A 201 22.60 38.36 -6.02
N GLU A 202 23.90 38.42 -6.28
CA GLU A 202 24.92 37.40 -6.04
C GLU A 202 25.03 36.98 -4.55
N GLN A 203 24.88 35.66 -4.32
CA GLN A 203 25.65 34.72 -3.46
C GLN A 203 26.38 35.25 -2.19
N PRO A 204 26.30 34.51 -1.05
CA PRO A 204 27.14 33.31 -0.93
C PRO A 204 26.52 32.05 -0.23
N LYS A 205 26.73 30.89 -0.88
CA LYS A 205 26.67 29.46 -0.46
C LYS A 205 26.91 29.15 1.04
N PRO A 206 26.24 28.12 1.62
CA PRO A 206 26.42 26.71 1.17
C PRO A 206 25.18 25.78 1.14
N ILE A 207 25.32 24.73 0.30
CA ILE A 207 24.41 23.62 -0.07
C ILE A 207 23.25 24.01 -1.00
N GLU A 208 23.65 24.35 -2.22
CA GLU A 208 22.79 24.63 -3.38
C GLU A 208 22.69 23.40 -4.30
N GLN A 209 21.51 22.80 -4.37
CA GLN A 209 20.91 22.48 -5.66
C GLN A 209 19.81 23.50 -5.85
N ASP A 210 19.95 24.34 -6.86
CA ASP A 210 19.05 25.45 -7.19
C ASP A 210 17.58 24.98 -7.25
N LEU A 211 16.83 25.19 -6.17
CA LEU A 211 15.38 25.13 -6.14
C LEU A 211 14.83 26.56 -6.22
N GLU A 212 15.01 27.21 -7.38
CA GLU A 212 14.14 28.33 -7.77
C GLU A 212 12.78 27.77 -8.19
N LEU A 213 11.96 27.37 -7.22
CA LEU A 213 10.58 26.94 -7.46
C LEU A 213 9.65 27.67 -6.50
N GLY A 214 9.11 28.80 -6.96
CA GLY A 214 8.01 29.48 -6.29
C GLY A 214 6.73 28.68 -6.50
N LEU A 215 6.14 28.20 -5.41
CA LEU A 215 4.93 27.37 -5.42
C LEU A 215 3.66 28.20 -5.22
N ALA A 216 3.80 29.42 -4.69
CA ALA A 216 2.68 30.27 -4.29
C ALA A 216 3.12 31.73 -4.05
N GLY A 217 2.44 32.71 -4.66
CA GLY A 217 2.45 34.08 -4.13
C GLY A 217 1.46 34.22 -2.96
N ARG A 218 1.57 35.27 -2.14
CA ARG A 218 0.53 35.58 -1.12
C ARG A 218 -0.86 35.51 -1.77
N GLY A 219 -1.73 34.63 -1.27
CA GLY A 219 -3.10 34.47 -1.75
C GLY A 219 -3.38 33.25 -2.64
N SER A 220 -2.43 32.32 -2.83
CA SER A 220 -2.68 31.09 -3.59
C SER A 220 -3.52 30.06 -2.83
N SER A 221 -4.33 29.28 -3.54
CA SER A 221 -5.10 28.15 -3.05
C SER A 221 -4.46 26.82 -3.47
N LEU A 222 -4.20 25.94 -2.51
CA LEU A 222 -3.52 24.66 -2.72
C LEU A 222 -4.38 23.48 -2.25
N VAL A 223 -4.27 22.37 -2.96
CA VAL A 223 -4.82 21.07 -2.54
C VAL A 223 -3.69 20.07 -2.33
N LEU A 224 -3.65 19.43 -1.17
CA LEU A 224 -2.74 18.33 -0.90
C LEU A 224 -3.40 17.00 -1.26
N ALA A 225 -2.72 16.16 -2.03
CA ALA A 225 -3.14 14.80 -2.35
C ALA A 225 -2.03 13.81 -1.98
N GLY A 226 -2.40 12.64 -1.44
CA GLY A 226 -1.42 11.63 -1.03
C GLY A 226 -1.95 10.22 -1.27
N LEU A 227 -1.49 9.58 -2.35
CA LEU A 227 -1.81 8.19 -2.65
C LEU A 227 -0.79 7.25 -1.99
N HIS A 228 -1.14 6.65 -0.85
CA HIS A 228 -0.24 5.89 0.04
C HIS A 228 0.71 6.79 0.86
N ALA A 229 0.18 7.84 1.48
CA ALA A 229 0.92 8.65 2.44
C ALA A 229 1.37 7.76 3.63
N CYS A 230 2.65 7.38 3.66
CA CYS A 230 3.17 6.36 4.55
C CYS A 230 3.48 6.91 5.95
N GLY A 231 3.04 6.20 7.00
CA GLY A 231 3.35 6.57 8.39
C GLY A 231 2.97 8.03 8.69
N ASP A 232 3.92 8.74 9.30
CA ASP A 232 3.74 10.14 9.75
C ASP A 232 3.56 11.12 8.59
N LEU A 233 3.86 10.75 7.34
CA LEU A 233 3.58 11.62 6.20
C LEU A 233 2.09 11.97 6.10
N SER A 234 1.22 11.00 6.38
CA SER A 234 -0.23 11.23 6.43
C SER A 234 -0.63 12.23 7.52
N VAL A 235 0.04 12.17 8.68
CA VAL A 235 -0.18 13.06 9.83
C VAL A 235 0.29 14.48 9.48
N THR A 236 1.47 14.61 8.88
CA THR A 236 2.02 15.88 8.43
C THR A 236 1.07 16.58 7.47
N MET A 237 0.53 15.87 6.47
CA MET A 237 -0.45 16.45 5.53
C MET A 237 -1.68 17.03 6.22
N LEU A 238 -2.24 16.32 7.22
CA LEU A 238 -3.42 16.79 7.96
C LEU A 238 -3.10 18.02 8.81
N LYS A 239 -1.94 18.06 9.47
CA LYS A 239 -1.49 19.24 10.23
C LYS A 239 -1.20 20.43 9.32
N THR A 240 -0.64 20.21 8.13
CA THR A 240 -0.42 21.29 7.15
C THR A 240 -1.74 21.94 6.73
N LEU A 241 -2.83 21.18 6.57
CA LEU A 241 -4.14 21.78 6.32
C LEU A 241 -4.54 22.75 7.45
N LEU A 242 -4.32 22.41 8.71
CA LEU A 242 -4.71 23.27 9.84
C LEU A 242 -3.86 24.53 9.91
N GLU A 243 -2.56 24.39 9.66
CA GLU A 243 -1.59 25.43 9.99
C GLU A 243 -1.11 26.28 8.79
N CYS A 244 -1.51 25.95 7.55
CA CYS A 244 -1.26 26.75 6.35
C CYS A 244 -2.56 27.28 5.76
N GLU A 245 -2.71 28.59 5.63
CA GLU A 245 -3.90 29.23 5.08
C GLU A 245 -4.08 28.93 3.58
N GLU A 246 -2.98 28.81 2.85
CA GLU A 246 -2.92 28.50 1.43
C GLU A 246 -3.47 27.10 1.13
N VAL A 247 -3.32 26.15 2.06
CA VAL A 247 -3.87 24.81 1.91
C VAL A 247 -5.36 24.83 2.23
N ARG A 248 -6.19 24.64 1.19
CA ARG A 248 -7.65 24.69 1.27
C ARG A 248 -8.27 23.30 1.40
N ALA A 249 -7.62 22.25 0.92
CA ALA A 249 -8.09 20.88 1.09
C ALA A 249 -6.96 19.84 1.14
N VAL A 250 -7.26 18.71 1.77
CA VAL A 250 -6.40 17.51 1.82
C VAL A 250 -7.22 16.27 1.42
N ILE A 251 -6.64 15.42 0.58
CA ILE A 251 -7.14 14.10 0.23
C ILE A 251 -6.02 13.10 0.52
N SER A 252 -6.11 12.39 1.63
CA SER A 252 -5.05 11.52 2.14
C SER A 252 -5.48 10.06 2.24
N ILE A 253 -4.73 9.17 1.60
CA ILE A 253 -4.89 7.72 1.72
C ILE A 253 -3.65 7.17 2.43
N GLY A 254 -3.79 6.88 3.73
CA GLY A 254 -2.74 6.27 4.54
C GLY A 254 -2.56 4.78 4.25
N CYS A 255 -1.38 4.20 4.51
CA CYS A 255 -1.20 2.75 4.35
C CYS A 255 -0.20 2.06 5.30
N CYS A 256 1.02 2.58 5.44
CA CYS A 256 2.11 1.96 6.22
C CYS A 256 2.04 2.37 7.70
N TYR A 257 0.99 1.94 8.40
CA TYR A 257 0.76 2.27 9.80
C TYR A 257 1.85 1.76 10.74
N ASN A 258 2.55 0.69 10.36
CA ASN A 258 3.73 0.21 11.08
C ASN A 258 4.89 1.23 11.16
N LEU A 259 4.88 2.25 10.30
CA LEU A 259 5.84 3.35 10.30
C LEU A 259 5.33 4.59 11.06
N LEU A 260 4.12 4.56 11.63
CA LEU A 260 3.65 5.65 12.48
C LEU A 260 4.47 5.70 13.77
N SER A 261 4.90 6.90 14.15
CA SER A 261 5.37 7.17 15.50
C SER A 261 4.20 7.14 16.49
N GLU A 262 4.46 6.74 17.73
CA GLU A 262 3.45 6.57 18.76
C GLU A 262 3.92 7.17 20.09
N GLU A 263 3.00 7.85 20.78
CA GLU A 263 3.22 8.43 22.09
C GLU A 263 3.56 7.35 23.14
N GLY A 264 4.63 7.58 23.92
CA GLY A 264 5.06 6.67 24.99
C GLY A 264 6.31 5.80 24.70
N PHE A 265 6.95 5.92 23.53
CA PHE A 265 8.15 5.11 23.21
C PHE A 265 9.50 5.86 23.11
N THR A 266 9.55 7.20 23.14
CA THR A 266 10.76 8.01 23.46
C THR A 266 10.43 9.51 23.43
N ASN A 267 11.07 10.28 24.32
CA ASN A 267 11.20 11.75 24.46
C ASN A 267 9.98 12.66 24.17
N ALA A 268 9.57 13.40 25.21
CA ALA A 268 8.47 14.38 25.29
C ALA A 268 8.60 15.66 24.40
N GLN A 269 9.43 15.63 23.36
CA GLN A 269 9.63 16.76 22.43
C GLN A 269 9.26 16.42 20.97
N ILE A 270 8.83 15.19 20.68
CA ILE A 270 8.47 14.75 19.33
C ILE A 270 6.94 14.77 19.20
N GLN A 271 6.42 15.50 18.21
CA GLN A 271 5.01 15.36 17.84
C GLN A 271 4.77 13.95 17.27
N TYR A 272 4.01 13.12 17.96
CA TYR A 272 3.74 11.75 17.55
C TYR A 272 2.70 11.64 16.43
N GLY A 273 2.78 10.54 15.69
CA GLY A 273 1.86 10.18 14.62
C GLY A 273 0.58 9.49 15.10
N PHE A 274 0.56 8.94 16.32
CA PHE A 274 -0.65 8.40 16.97
C PHE A 274 -0.53 8.49 18.50
N PRO A 275 -1.60 8.82 19.23
CA PRO A 275 -2.87 9.39 18.73
C PRO A 275 -2.75 10.87 18.33
N MET A 276 -3.61 11.33 17.43
CA MET A 276 -3.70 12.74 17.04
C MET A 276 -4.80 13.47 17.83
N SER A 277 -5.98 12.88 17.91
CA SER A 277 -7.18 13.49 18.52
C SER A 277 -7.11 13.55 20.04
N CYS A 278 -7.73 14.57 20.63
CA CYS A 278 -7.96 14.65 22.07
C CYS A 278 -8.85 13.49 22.55
N GLY A 279 -9.84 13.09 21.75
CA GLY A 279 -10.72 11.95 22.04
C GLY A 279 -9.94 10.65 22.30
N VAL A 280 -9.07 10.24 21.38
CA VAL A 280 -8.29 8.99 21.54
C VAL A 280 -7.20 9.13 22.61
N LYS A 281 -6.63 10.33 22.80
CA LYS A 281 -5.73 10.61 23.92
C LYS A 281 -6.40 10.41 25.27
N SER A 282 -7.66 10.83 25.41
CA SER A 282 -8.40 10.75 26.69
C SER A 282 -8.65 9.32 27.17
N VAL A 283 -8.74 8.36 26.25
CA VAL A 283 -8.92 6.93 26.57
C VAL A 283 -7.58 6.19 26.78
N ASN A 284 -6.45 6.90 26.70
CA ASN A 284 -5.09 6.39 26.91
C ASN A 284 -4.78 5.10 26.12
N LEU A 285 -5.21 5.06 24.86
CA LEU A 285 -5.07 3.89 24.01
C LEU A 285 -3.71 3.87 23.30
N SER A 286 -2.95 2.78 23.50
CA SER A 286 -1.70 2.51 22.79
C SER A 286 -1.85 1.31 21.86
N LEU A 287 -1.42 1.43 20.61
CA LEU A 287 -1.43 0.34 19.63
C LEU A 287 -0.22 -0.58 19.82
N GLY A 288 0.96 0.00 20.07
CA GLY A 288 2.23 -0.73 20.01
C GLY A 288 2.55 -1.22 18.59
N LYS A 289 3.80 -1.66 18.38
CA LYS A 289 4.29 -2.09 17.05
C LYS A 289 3.41 -3.19 16.42
N SER A 290 2.97 -4.14 17.23
CA SER A 290 2.19 -5.29 16.75
C SER A 290 0.84 -4.88 16.16
N SER A 291 0.10 -4.01 16.85
CA SER A 291 -1.21 -3.58 16.34
C SER A 291 -1.04 -2.68 15.12
N ARG A 292 0.01 -1.85 15.07
CA ARG A 292 0.34 -1.08 13.85
C ARG A 292 0.72 -1.96 12.66
N ASP A 293 1.44 -3.05 12.88
CA ASP A 293 1.73 -4.08 11.86
C ASP A 293 0.46 -4.82 11.39
N LEU A 294 -0.50 -5.03 12.30
CA LEU A 294 -1.78 -5.67 11.96
C LEU A 294 -2.72 -4.73 11.21
N ALA A 295 -2.74 -3.45 11.57
CA ALA A 295 -3.45 -2.44 10.81
C ALA A 295 -2.96 -2.42 9.35
N CYS A 296 -1.72 -2.82 9.05
CA CYS A 296 -1.14 -3.01 7.71
C CYS A 296 -1.71 -4.18 6.89
N GLN A 297 -2.49 -5.05 7.51
CA GLN A 297 -3.09 -6.23 6.88
C GLN A 297 -4.55 -5.94 6.53
N SER A 298 -5.02 -6.50 5.42
CA SER A 298 -6.40 -6.34 4.98
C SER A 298 -7.00 -7.71 4.72
N ALA A 299 -8.21 -7.91 5.23
CA ALA A 299 -8.99 -9.13 5.11
C ALA A 299 -9.30 -9.50 3.65
N GLU A 300 -9.58 -8.50 2.80
CA GLU A 300 -9.96 -8.71 1.39
C GLU A 300 -8.89 -9.43 0.57
N ARG A 301 -7.61 -9.31 0.96
CA ARG A 301 -6.52 -10.04 0.29
C ARG A 301 -6.58 -11.55 0.47
N TRP A 302 -7.30 -12.02 1.48
CA TRP A 302 -7.34 -13.42 1.90
C TRP A 302 -8.67 -14.07 1.57
N LYS A 303 -9.75 -13.28 1.57
CA LYS A 303 -11.10 -13.70 1.23
C LYS A 303 -11.20 -14.44 -0.11
N SER A 304 -10.42 -14.01 -1.11
CA SER A 304 -10.43 -14.60 -2.45
C SER A 304 -9.36 -15.67 -2.68
N LEU A 305 -8.63 -16.10 -1.65
CA LEU A 305 -7.60 -17.13 -1.82
C LEU A 305 -8.24 -18.52 -1.79
N GLY A 306 -7.91 -19.33 -2.80
CA GLY A 306 -8.21 -20.76 -2.78
C GLY A 306 -7.38 -21.51 -1.74
N LYS A 307 -7.80 -22.75 -1.45
CA LYS A 307 -7.20 -23.67 -0.47
C LYS A 307 -5.67 -23.73 -0.51
N ASP A 308 -5.11 -24.03 -1.69
CA ASP A 308 -3.68 -24.27 -1.86
C ASP A 308 -2.86 -23.01 -1.59
N ALA A 309 -3.36 -21.86 -2.06
CA ALA A 309 -2.74 -20.57 -1.79
C ALA A 309 -2.81 -20.22 -0.29
N GLY A 310 -3.92 -20.54 0.38
CA GLY A 310 -4.08 -20.41 1.82
C GLY A 310 -3.06 -21.22 2.61
N LEU A 311 -3.00 -22.53 2.34
CA LEU A 311 -2.06 -23.47 2.97
C LEU A 311 -0.61 -23.00 2.79
N HIS A 312 -0.24 -22.61 1.57
CA HIS A 312 1.10 -22.13 1.29
C HIS A 312 1.45 -20.86 2.10
N ASN A 313 0.50 -19.94 2.30
CA ASN A 313 0.74 -18.77 3.14
C ASN A 313 0.90 -19.13 4.62
N PHE A 314 0.10 -20.06 5.16
CA PHE A 314 0.25 -20.55 6.53
C PHE A 314 1.60 -21.24 6.74
N GLU A 315 2.06 -22.01 5.76
CA GLU A 315 3.40 -22.63 5.78
C GLU A 315 4.51 -21.57 5.76
N LEU A 316 4.41 -20.56 4.90
CA LEU A 316 5.35 -19.43 4.90
C LEU A 316 5.35 -18.69 6.26
N HIS A 317 4.20 -18.58 6.91
CA HIS A 317 4.10 -18.02 8.25
C HIS A 317 4.83 -18.89 9.29
N ALA A 318 4.74 -20.21 9.20
CA ALA A 318 5.49 -21.15 10.02
C ALA A 318 7.00 -21.04 9.77
N PHE A 319 7.45 -21.03 8.52
CA PHE A 319 8.87 -20.84 8.17
C PHE A 319 9.41 -19.51 8.67
N ARG A 320 8.64 -18.42 8.54
CA ARG A 320 9.03 -17.12 9.11
C ARG A 320 9.17 -17.19 10.62
N ALA A 321 8.25 -17.88 11.29
CA ALA A 321 8.27 -17.99 12.74
C ALA A 321 9.50 -18.77 13.23
N ALA A 322 9.76 -19.93 12.62
CA ALA A 322 10.94 -20.76 12.87
C ALA A 322 12.25 -20.05 12.50
N PHE A 323 12.27 -19.29 11.40
CA PHE A 323 13.45 -18.53 10.99
C PHE A 323 13.82 -17.43 12.00
N GLN A 324 12.84 -16.76 12.60
CA GLN A 324 13.15 -15.82 13.69
C GLN A 324 13.72 -16.54 14.92
N MET A 325 13.38 -17.81 15.19
CA MET A 325 14.04 -18.59 16.25
C MET A 325 15.50 -18.89 15.91
N VAL A 326 15.81 -19.15 14.63
CA VAL A 326 17.19 -19.25 14.14
C VAL A 326 17.94 -17.95 14.43
N LEU A 327 17.38 -16.81 14.03
CA LEU A 327 17.99 -15.50 14.25
C LEU A 327 18.22 -15.23 15.74
N HIS A 328 17.22 -15.46 16.57
CA HIS A 328 17.35 -15.22 18.01
C HIS A 328 18.43 -16.09 18.68
N LYS A 329 18.56 -17.35 18.24
CA LYS A 329 19.52 -18.30 18.82
C LYS A 329 20.95 -18.10 18.33
N TYR A 330 21.13 -17.79 17.05
CA TYR A 330 22.45 -17.80 16.40
C TYR A 330 22.96 -16.41 15.99
N PHE A 331 22.07 -15.42 15.93
CA PHE A 331 22.37 -14.05 15.50
C PHE A 331 21.66 -13.03 16.42
N PRO A 332 21.89 -13.05 17.75
CA PRO A 332 21.19 -12.19 18.70
C PRO A 332 21.40 -10.68 18.45
N GLU A 333 22.48 -10.31 17.77
CA GLU A 333 22.78 -8.94 17.31
C GLU A 333 21.78 -8.44 16.26
N VAL A 334 21.16 -9.35 15.53
CA VAL A 334 20.07 -9.05 14.61
C VAL A 334 18.82 -8.93 15.45
N GLY A 335 18.46 -7.68 15.78
CA GLY A 335 17.32 -7.38 16.67
C GLY A 335 16.04 -8.15 16.32
N THR A 336 15.08 -8.18 17.26
CA THR A 336 13.97 -9.16 17.34
C THR A 336 13.03 -9.30 16.13
N SER A 337 13.12 -8.47 15.08
CA SER A 337 12.29 -8.58 13.87
C SER A 337 12.91 -7.85 12.67
N PRO A 338 13.91 -8.44 12.00
CA PRO A 338 14.49 -7.81 10.81
C PRO A 338 13.55 -7.91 9.60
N SER A 339 13.60 -6.92 8.71
CA SER A 339 12.84 -6.91 7.47
C SER A 339 13.59 -7.69 6.38
N ILE A 340 13.08 -8.88 6.03
CA ILE A 340 13.70 -9.78 5.02
C ILE A 340 13.16 -9.51 3.60
N GLY A 341 12.24 -8.53 3.46
CA GLY A 341 11.53 -8.21 2.21
C GLY A 341 10.59 -9.32 1.72
N ARG A 342 9.77 -9.03 0.69
CA ARG A 342 8.91 -10.03 0.01
C ARG A 342 9.54 -10.44 -1.33
N GLN A 343 9.82 -11.73 -1.53
CA GLN A 343 10.26 -12.26 -2.84
C GLN A 343 9.13 -12.35 -3.85
N GLY A 344 9.48 -12.40 -5.13
CA GLY A 344 8.57 -12.85 -6.19
C GLY A 344 7.33 -11.97 -6.37
N LYS A 345 7.29 -10.73 -5.85
CA LYS A 345 6.13 -9.84 -6.02
C LYS A 345 5.84 -9.61 -7.50
N ALA A 346 6.89 -9.49 -8.31
CA ALA A 346 6.76 -9.37 -9.77
C ALA A 346 6.34 -10.71 -10.43
N LEU A 347 6.93 -11.84 -10.00
CA LEU A 347 6.65 -13.17 -10.53
C LEU A 347 5.22 -13.63 -10.23
N ARG A 348 4.78 -13.53 -8.96
CA ARG A 348 3.41 -13.81 -8.52
C ARG A 348 2.38 -12.95 -9.25
N ARG A 349 2.68 -11.67 -9.49
CA ARG A 349 1.83 -10.76 -10.30
C ARG A 349 1.78 -11.15 -11.78
N LYS A 350 2.85 -11.76 -12.32
CA LYS A 350 2.88 -12.25 -13.70
C LYS A 350 2.04 -13.53 -13.84
N GLN A 351 2.08 -14.41 -12.82
CA GLN A 351 1.29 -15.64 -12.79
C GLN A 351 -0.19 -15.38 -12.49
N GLN A 352 -0.53 -14.50 -11.56
CA GLN A 352 -1.93 -14.16 -11.27
C GLN A 352 -2.61 -13.45 -12.45
N ARG A 353 -1.85 -12.69 -13.25
CA ARG A 353 -2.33 -12.20 -14.55
C ARG A 353 -2.62 -13.33 -15.52
N LYS A 354 -1.74 -14.33 -15.64
CA LYS A 354 -2.00 -15.51 -16.48
C LYS A 354 -3.25 -16.28 -16.05
N ILE A 355 -3.51 -16.40 -14.75
CA ILE A 355 -4.70 -17.08 -14.21
C ILE A 355 -5.97 -16.28 -14.56
N ILE A 356 -5.98 -14.96 -14.30
CA ILE A 356 -7.11 -14.10 -14.65
C ILE A 356 -7.33 -14.04 -16.16
N GLU A 357 -6.25 -13.96 -16.95
CA GLU A 357 -6.31 -14.01 -18.42
C GLU A 357 -6.86 -15.36 -18.92
N SER A 358 -6.54 -16.47 -18.25
CA SER A 358 -7.10 -17.78 -18.58
C SER A 358 -8.57 -17.96 -18.16
N GLU A 359 -8.99 -17.35 -17.06
CA GLU A 359 -10.38 -17.37 -16.60
C GLU A 359 -11.28 -16.50 -17.50
N LEU A 360 -10.78 -15.34 -17.94
CA LEU A 360 -11.47 -14.47 -18.92
C LEU A 360 -11.58 -15.14 -20.30
N GLN A 361 -10.56 -15.89 -20.73
CA GLN A 361 -10.61 -16.66 -21.98
C GLN A 361 -11.54 -17.88 -21.87
N ALA A 362 -11.68 -18.48 -20.69
CA ALA A 362 -12.65 -19.54 -20.45
C ALA A 362 -14.09 -19.02 -20.55
N GLU A 363 -14.37 -17.82 -20.03
CA GLU A 363 -15.68 -17.17 -20.15
C GLU A 363 -16.00 -16.75 -21.60
N GLU A 364 -15.03 -16.20 -22.34
CA GLU A 364 -15.19 -15.85 -23.77
C GLU A 364 -15.36 -17.08 -24.68
N SER A 365 -14.81 -18.24 -24.32
CA SER A 365 -14.96 -19.48 -25.09
C SER A 365 -16.37 -20.10 -25.03
N THR A 366 -17.28 -19.55 -24.22
CA THR A 366 -18.69 -19.99 -24.17
C THR A 366 -19.56 -19.37 -25.27
N TYR A 367 -19.04 -18.40 -26.02
CA TYR A 367 -19.74 -17.72 -27.11
C TYR A 367 -18.80 -17.39 -28.27
N SER A 368 -18.35 -18.38 -29.05
CA SER A 368 -18.03 -18.22 -30.48
C SER A 368 -17.32 -19.46 -31.06
N ASP A 369 -18.11 -20.46 -31.48
CA ASP A 369 -17.65 -21.43 -32.48
C ASP A 369 -17.93 -20.89 -33.88
N LEU A 370 -16.88 -20.54 -34.64
CA LEU A 370 -16.79 -20.67 -36.11
C LEU A 370 -15.34 -20.42 -36.57
N PRO A 371 -14.77 -21.24 -37.48
CA PRO A 371 -13.32 -21.29 -37.70
C PRO A 371 -12.86 -20.44 -38.89
N GLN A 372 -11.75 -19.69 -38.75
CA GLN A 372 -10.97 -19.22 -39.89
C GLN A 372 -9.45 -19.31 -39.67
N MET A 373 -8.79 -19.56 -40.81
CA MET A 373 -7.49 -20.18 -41.02
C MET A 373 -6.28 -19.35 -40.58
N ALA A 374 -5.25 -20.07 -40.15
CA ALA A 374 -3.92 -19.56 -39.85
C ALA A 374 -3.13 -19.21 -41.12
N CYS A 375 -2.33 -18.15 -41.04
CA CYS A 375 -1.19 -17.92 -41.92
C CYS A 375 0.02 -17.47 -41.07
N ASN A 376 1.05 -18.31 -41.08
CA ASN A 376 2.38 -18.04 -40.55
C ASN A 376 3.14 -17.11 -41.50
N MET A 377 3.95 -16.20 -40.96
CA MET A 377 5.24 -15.80 -41.53
C MET A 377 6.11 -15.19 -40.42
N ASP A 378 7.14 -15.93 -40.02
CA ASP A 378 8.34 -15.41 -39.39
C ASP A 378 9.24 -14.80 -40.48
N GLU A 379 9.78 -13.59 -40.27
CA GLU A 379 11.12 -13.26 -40.76
C GLU A 379 11.77 -12.11 -39.97
N ALA A 380 13.10 -12.20 -39.90
CA ALA A 380 13.99 -11.61 -38.90
C ALA A 380 14.76 -10.35 -39.39
N CYS A 381 15.35 -9.60 -38.46
CA CYS A 381 16.66 -8.91 -38.56
C CYS A 381 16.95 -8.20 -37.21
N SER A 382 17.86 -8.66 -36.32
CA SER A 382 19.33 -8.45 -36.28
C SER A 382 19.73 -6.97 -36.46
N VAL A 383 20.49 -6.29 -35.57
CA VAL A 383 21.94 -6.41 -35.34
C VAL A 383 22.39 -5.44 -34.21
N THR A 384 23.21 -6.00 -33.29
CA THR A 384 24.32 -5.49 -32.45
C THR A 384 24.28 -4.19 -31.62
N HIS A 385 24.68 -4.33 -30.34
CA HIS A 385 25.77 -3.53 -29.76
C HIS A 385 26.71 -4.41 -28.91
N SER A 386 28.01 -4.16 -29.07
CA SER A 386 29.18 -4.90 -28.59
C SER A 386 29.90 -4.20 -27.44
N GLY A 387 30.60 -4.99 -26.59
CA GLY A 387 31.70 -4.59 -25.68
C GLY A 387 31.27 -4.44 -24.21
N GLU A 388 31.37 -5.45 -23.33
CA GLU A 388 32.56 -5.91 -22.54
C GLU A 388 33.14 -4.80 -21.64
N SER A 389 33.49 -4.95 -20.36
CA SER A 389 33.69 -6.03 -19.36
C SER A 389 33.81 -5.27 -18.00
N GLU A 390 33.48 -5.73 -16.79
CA GLU A 390 34.07 -6.86 -16.06
C GLU A 390 33.11 -7.34 -14.95
N ALA A 391 32.85 -8.65 -14.97
CA ALA A 391 32.13 -9.37 -13.95
C ALA A 391 33.12 -9.98 -12.95
N VAL A 392 32.91 -9.73 -11.66
CA VAL A 392 33.39 -10.65 -10.61
C VAL A 392 32.35 -11.75 -10.46
N ASN A 393 32.76 -12.96 -10.83
CA ASN A 393 31.99 -14.20 -10.75
C ASN A 393 31.54 -14.50 -9.33
N THR A 394 30.22 -14.53 -9.12
CA THR A 394 29.58 -15.33 -8.07
C THR A 394 28.21 -15.78 -8.57
N SER A 395 28.23 -16.66 -9.57
CA SER A 395 27.06 -17.30 -10.17
C SER A 395 26.82 -18.67 -9.55
N GLY A 396 25.57 -18.91 -9.18
CA GLY A 396 25.08 -20.16 -8.57
C GLY A 396 24.30 -19.85 -7.29
N ILE A 397 23.09 -20.39 -7.14
CA ILE A 397 22.15 -20.25 -5.98
C ILE A 397 21.10 -19.12 -6.11
N ARG A 398 21.18 -18.19 -7.06
CA ARG A 398 20.29 -16.99 -7.06
C ARG A 398 18.88 -17.17 -7.68
N SER A 399 18.47 -18.36 -8.13
CA SER A 399 17.24 -18.54 -8.93
C SER A 399 16.33 -19.74 -8.57
N ASP A 400 16.76 -20.69 -7.73
CA ASP A 400 16.04 -21.98 -7.64
C ASP A 400 14.85 -22.01 -6.69
N VAL A 401 14.75 -21.05 -5.76
CA VAL A 401 13.72 -21.08 -4.72
C VAL A 401 12.33 -20.80 -5.30
N ASP A 402 12.20 -19.82 -6.20
CA ASP A 402 10.92 -19.49 -6.85
C ASP A 402 10.47 -20.58 -7.85
N ALA A 403 11.41 -21.29 -8.48
CA ALA A 403 11.12 -22.41 -9.38
C ALA A 403 10.62 -23.66 -8.63
N LEU A 404 11.20 -23.93 -7.45
CA LEU A 404 10.76 -25.01 -6.55
C LEU A 404 9.36 -24.74 -5.96
N PHE A 405 9.09 -23.53 -5.48
CA PHE A 405 7.78 -23.15 -4.95
C PHE A 405 6.68 -23.07 -6.04
N THR A 406 7.05 -22.86 -7.31
CA THR A 406 6.11 -22.87 -8.44
C THR A 406 5.81 -24.29 -8.94
N LYS A 407 6.76 -25.23 -8.88
CA LYS A 407 6.54 -26.62 -9.32
C LYS A 407 5.44 -27.33 -8.53
N MET A 408 5.21 -26.97 -7.27
CA MET A 408 4.10 -27.51 -6.45
C MET A 408 2.73 -27.01 -6.91
N SER A 409 2.61 -25.77 -7.39
CA SER A 409 1.33 -25.20 -7.85
C SER A 409 0.86 -25.75 -9.21
N LEU A 410 1.76 -26.36 -9.99
CA LEU A 410 1.46 -26.90 -11.32
C LEU A 410 1.28 -28.43 -11.34
N HIS A 411 1.60 -29.14 -10.23
CA HIS A 411 1.54 -30.60 -10.17
C HIS A 411 0.34 -31.19 -9.40
N THR A 412 -0.57 -30.38 -8.85
CA THR A 412 -1.76 -30.90 -8.13
C THR A 412 -2.97 -31.18 -9.03
N GLY A 413 -2.74 -31.46 -10.32
CA GLY A 413 -3.75 -32.00 -11.23
C GLY A 413 -3.92 -33.53 -11.14
N SER A 414 -3.14 -34.23 -10.30
CA SER A 414 -3.26 -35.69 -10.16
C SER A 414 -2.90 -36.12 -8.74
N THR A 415 -3.88 -36.71 -8.07
CA THR A 415 -3.77 -37.58 -6.88
C THR A 415 -3.09 -36.99 -5.63
N CYS A 416 -3.91 -36.85 -4.59
CA CYS A 416 -3.55 -36.53 -3.21
C CYS A 416 -2.49 -37.49 -2.64
N GLU A 417 -1.22 -37.11 -2.67
CA GLU A 417 -0.17 -37.71 -1.83
C GLU A 417 0.17 -36.77 -0.67
N ARG A 418 0.14 -37.33 0.55
CA ARG A 418 0.56 -36.69 1.80
C ARG A 418 2.03 -36.26 1.66
N THR A 419 2.31 -34.96 1.69
CA THR A 419 3.68 -34.44 1.82
C THR A 419 4.31 -34.97 3.12
N THR A 420 5.42 -35.69 3.00
CA THR A 420 6.17 -36.28 4.13
C THR A 420 6.93 -35.19 4.90
N SER A 421 7.21 -35.38 6.20
CA SER A 421 7.92 -34.36 7.02
C SER A 421 9.32 -34.01 6.50
N THR A 422 9.97 -34.94 5.80
CA THR A 422 11.28 -34.77 5.15
C THR A 422 11.29 -33.68 4.09
N ASP A 423 10.16 -33.46 3.39
CA ASP A 423 10.04 -32.45 2.34
C ASP A 423 9.93 -31.02 2.91
N LYS A 424 9.12 -30.84 3.97
CA LYS A 424 8.92 -29.54 4.63
C LYS A 424 10.19 -28.99 5.28
N TYR A 425 10.99 -29.87 5.90
CA TYR A 425 12.28 -29.48 6.46
C TYR A 425 13.22 -28.90 5.40
N SER A 426 13.32 -29.55 4.22
CA SER A 426 14.17 -29.05 3.13
C SER A 426 13.74 -27.66 2.65
N LEU A 427 12.43 -27.42 2.54
CA LEU A 427 11.88 -26.11 2.19
C LEU A 427 12.18 -25.04 3.25
N PHE A 428 12.05 -25.39 4.53
CA PHE A 428 12.42 -24.52 5.64
C PHE A 428 13.91 -24.15 5.62
N GLU A 429 14.79 -25.12 5.39
CA GLU A 429 16.24 -24.87 5.33
C GLU A 429 16.57 -23.89 4.19
N LYS A 430 16.04 -24.12 2.99
CA LYS A 430 16.17 -23.19 1.84
C LYS A 430 15.63 -21.80 2.18
N PHE A 431 14.50 -21.73 2.88
CA PHE A 431 13.92 -20.46 3.34
C PHE A 431 14.89 -19.72 4.26
N CYS A 432 15.53 -20.43 5.21
CA CYS A 432 16.48 -19.85 6.15
C CYS A 432 17.74 -19.34 5.44
N GLN A 433 18.34 -20.15 4.57
CA GLN A 433 19.52 -19.76 3.79
C GLN A 433 19.23 -18.49 2.98
N SER A 434 18.09 -18.43 2.28
CA SER A 434 17.67 -17.23 1.55
C SER A 434 17.44 -16.02 2.46
N GLY A 435 16.91 -16.24 3.66
CA GLY A 435 16.70 -15.22 4.67
C GLY A 435 18.02 -14.63 5.19
N LEU A 436 18.98 -15.47 5.57
CA LEU A 436 20.30 -15.07 6.06
C LEU A 436 21.07 -14.27 5.02
N CYS A 437 21.09 -14.75 3.77
CA CYS A 437 21.77 -14.05 2.67
C CYS A 437 21.26 -12.62 2.48
N ARG A 438 19.96 -12.36 2.65
CA ARG A 438 19.39 -11.01 2.52
C ARG A 438 19.69 -10.09 3.69
N LEU A 439 19.95 -10.68 4.85
CA LEU A 439 20.41 -9.94 6.03
C LEU A 439 21.92 -9.70 5.98
N GLY A 440 22.62 -10.16 4.92
CA GLY A 440 24.08 -10.09 4.83
C GLY A 440 24.78 -11.06 5.79
N LEU A 441 24.05 -12.04 6.33
CA LEU A 441 24.56 -13.00 7.31
C LEU A 441 25.04 -14.25 6.57
N LYS A 442 26.19 -14.77 6.98
CA LYS A 442 26.71 -16.04 6.47
C LYS A 442 26.20 -17.17 7.36
N PRO A 443 25.55 -18.20 6.82
CA PRO A 443 25.24 -19.40 7.59
C PRO A 443 26.56 -20.04 8.03
N SER A 444 26.73 -20.29 9.33
CA SER A 444 27.82 -21.12 9.84
C SER A 444 27.38 -22.59 9.79
N ASP A 445 28.34 -23.50 9.63
CA ASP A 445 28.07 -24.95 9.58
C ASP A 445 27.45 -25.50 10.89
N ASN A 446 27.45 -24.68 11.95
CA ASN A 446 26.96 -25.04 13.29
C ASN A 446 25.46 -24.70 13.52
N ILE A 447 24.76 -24.13 12.53
CA ILE A 447 23.34 -23.82 12.69
C ILE A 447 22.52 -25.10 12.63
N ASN A 448 21.90 -25.47 13.75
CA ASN A 448 21.03 -26.64 13.83
C ASN A 448 19.60 -26.30 13.35
N PHE A 449 19.43 -26.16 12.04
CA PHE A 449 18.11 -25.92 11.43
C PHE A 449 17.13 -27.05 11.75
N HIS A 450 17.59 -28.31 11.69
CA HIS A 450 16.77 -29.48 11.93
C HIS A 450 16.18 -29.50 13.34
N GLY A 451 16.99 -29.21 14.36
CA GLY A 451 16.55 -29.13 15.75
C GLY A 451 15.52 -28.03 15.99
N ILE A 452 15.68 -26.88 15.33
CA ILE A 452 14.67 -25.80 15.39
C ILE A 452 13.37 -26.24 14.70
N TRP A 453 13.45 -26.79 13.49
CA TRP A 453 12.27 -27.26 12.76
C TRP A 453 11.50 -28.32 13.54
N LYS A 454 12.19 -29.32 14.09
CA LYS A 454 11.58 -30.38 14.91
C LYS A 454 10.83 -29.83 16.14
N GLY A 455 11.29 -28.72 16.70
CA GLY A 455 10.59 -28.03 17.79
C GLY A 455 9.34 -27.26 17.34
N VAL A 456 9.30 -26.81 16.07
CA VAL A 456 8.21 -25.99 15.51
C VAL A 456 7.15 -26.85 14.82
N GLU A 457 7.56 -27.92 14.16
CA GLU A 457 6.73 -28.79 13.32
C GLU A 457 5.41 -29.23 13.98
N PRO A 458 5.38 -29.64 15.27
CA PRO A 458 4.13 -30.03 15.93
C PRO A 458 3.08 -28.91 16.01
N TYR A 459 3.50 -27.65 15.91
CA TYR A 459 2.64 -26.47 16.07
C TYR A 459 2.29 -25.81 14.73
N VAL A 460 2.76 -26.35 13.59
CA VAL A 460 2.54 -25.74 12.27
C VAL A 460 1.05 -25.67 11.92
N SER A 461 0.25 -26.67 12.32
CA SER A 461 -1.21 -26.67 12.10
C SER A 461 -1.91 -25.52 12.83
N LEU A 462 -1.40 -25.11 14.00
CA LEU A 462 -1.97 -24.02 14.80
C LEU A 462 -1.68 -22.63 14.21
N ILE A 463 -0.70 -22.51 13.30
CA ILE A 463 -0.33 -21.22 12.70
C ILE A 463 -1.48 -20.62 11.91
N GLY A 464 -2.22 -21.43 11.16
CA GLY A 464 -3.39 -20.95 10.40
C GLY A 464 -4.44 -20.33 11.33
N ILE A 465 -4.81 -21.06 12.38
CA ILE A 465 -5.80 -20.64 13.39
C ILE A 465 -5.39 -19.34 14.05
N TYR A 466 -4.19 -19.31 14.64
CA TYR A 466 -3.70 -18.14 15.36
C TYR A 466 -3.54 -16.94 14.42
N TRP A 467 -3.03 -17.18 13.20
CA TRP A 467 -2.92 -16.13 12.21
C TRP A 467 -4.28 -15.55 11.84
N SER A 468 -5.31 -16.38 11.63
CA SER A 468 -6.64 -15.95 11.22
C SER A 468 -7.34 -15.12 12.29
N LEU A 469 -7.34 -15.60 13.54
CA LEU A 469 -7.87 -14.85 14.68
C LEU A 469 -7.16 -13.49 14.84
N ARG A 470 -5.84 -13.49 14.72
CA ARG A 470 -5.04 -12.26 14.80
C ARG A 470 -5.33 -11.31 13.63
N ALA A 471 -5.49 -11.84 12.41
CA ALA A 471 -5.75 -11.06 11.22
C ALA A 471 -7.14 -10.40 11.24
N ALA A 472 -8.10 -10.94 11.99
CA ALA A 472 -9.41 -10.32 12.20
C ALA A 472 -9.35 -8.96 12.91
N PHE A 473 -8.31 -8.68 13.70
CA PHE A 473 -8.10 -7.36 14.28
C PHE A 473 -7.63 -6.31 13.26
N GLY A 474 -7.07 -6.70 12.12
CA GLY A 474 -6.46 -5.78 11.15
C GLY A 474 -7.40 -4.66 10.70
N PRO A 475 -8.60 -4.97 10.17
CA PRO A 475 -9.58 -3.96 9.75
C PRO A 475 -10.05 -3.04 10.87
N LEU A 476 -10.17 -3.56 12.10
CA LEU A 476 -10.57 -2.78 13.29
C LEU A 476 -9.47 -1.80 13.70
N LEU A 477 -8.22 -2.27 13.73
CA LEU A 477 -7.07 -1.43 14.07
C LEU A 477 -6.84 -0.33 13.03
N GLU A 478 -7.04 -0.61 11.74
CA GLU A 478 -7.06 0.44 10.71
C GLU A 478 -8.22 1.41 10.91
N THR A 479 -9.42 0.93 11.26
CA THR A 479 -10.59 1.78 11.57
C THR A 479 -10.28 2.75 12.69
N LEU A 480 -9.69 2.27 13.79
CA LEU A 480 -9.30 3.09 14.93
C LEU A 480 -8.30 4.19 14.54
N ILE A 481 -7.28 3.86 13.74
CA ILE A 481 -6.32 4.84 13.25
C ILE A 481 -7.00 5.89 12.38
N LEU A 482 -7.91 5.50 11.49
CA LEU A 482 -8.61 6.44 10.62
C LEU A 482 -9.58 7.34 11.41
N LEU A 483 -10.31 6.77 12.38
CA LEU A 483 -11.22 7.50 13.26
C LEU A 483 -10.47 8.54 14.10
N ASP A 484 -9.30 8.21 14.64
CA ASP A 484 -8.46 9.18 15.34
C ASP A 484 -8.13 10.40 14.45
N ARG A 485 -7.98 10.19 13.13
CA ARG A 485 -7.59 11.25 12.20
C ARG A 485 -8.79 12.12 11.84
N LEU A 486 -9.94 11.48 11.66
CA LEU A 486 -11.21 12.17 11.45
C LEU A 486 -11.57 13.01 12.68
N LEU A 487 -11.48 12.43 13.88
CA LEU A 487 -11.75 13.13 15.14
C LEU A 487 -10.83 14.33 15.32
N PHE A 488 -9.53 14.19 15.06
CA PHE A 488 -8.57 15.30 15.11
C PHE A 488 -8.98 16.49 14.23
N LEU A 489 -9.56 16.23 13.05
CA LEU A 489 -10.05 17.27 12.13
C LEU A 489 -11.39 17.85 12.60
N GLN A 490 -12.31 17.00 13.09
CA GLN A 490 -13.62 17.42 13.59
C GLN A 490 -13.54 18.21 14.90
N GLU A 491 -12.50 17.98 15.70
CA GLU A 491 -12.19 18.76 16.90
C GLU A 491 -11.92 20.25 16.60
N GLN A 492 -11.67 20.62 15.33
CA GLN A 492 -11.53 22.01 14.91
C GLN A 492 -12.87 22.75 14.72
N GLY A 493 -14.00 22.06 14.95
CA GLY A 493 -15.35 22.61 14.81
C GLY A 493 -15.71 22.95 13.37
N ASP A 494 -16.57 23.95 13.18
CA ASP A 494 -17.13 24.32 11.86
C ASP A 494 -16.12 24.97 10.89
N VAL A 495 -14.85 25.06 11.29
CA VAL A 495 -13.75 25.57 10.45
C VAL A 495 -13.39 24.59 9.32
N LEU A 496 -13.74 23.31 9.47
CA LEU A 496 -13.41 22.26 8.51
C LEU A 496 -14.56 21.31 8.25
N GLU A 497 -14.84 21.07 6.97
CA GLU A 497 -15.61 19.91 6.55
C GLU A 497 -14.65 18.73 6.40
N SER A 498 -14.88 17.64 7.14
CA SER A 498 -14.04 16.43 7.07
C SER A 498 -14.86 15.15 7.05
N VAL A 499 -14.38 14.16 6.29
CA VAL A 499 -15.05 12.88 6.09
C VAL A 499 -14.05 11.74 5.87
N MET A 500 -14.41 10.55 6.35
CA MET A 500 -13.81 9.28 5.97
C MET A 500 -14.64 8.65 4.85
N LEU A 501 -14.04 8.38 3.69
CA LEU A 501 -14.80 7.86 2.54
C LEU A 501 -14.12 6.65 1.90
N PRO A 502 -14.79 5.49 1.75
CA PRO A 502 -14.28 4.37 0.99
C PRO A 502 -14.36 4.69 -0.51
N ILE A 503 -13.26 5.15 -1.08
CA ILE A 503 -13.20 5.63 -2.47
C ILE A 503 -12.84 4.54 -3.47
N PHE A 504 -12.12 3.50 -3.08
CA PHE A 504 -11.75 2.41 -3.99
C PHE A 504 -12.61 1.17 -3.78
N ASP A 505 -12.81 0.41 -4.85
CA ASP A 505 -13.18 -1.00 -4.74
C ASP A 505 -12.18 -1.74 -3.81
N PRO A 506 -12.65 -2.31 -2.68
CA PRO A 506 -11.80 -2.96 -1.69
C PRO A 506 -11.18 -4.29 -2.18
N ALA A 507 -11.76 -4.96 -3.20
CA ALA A 507 -11.18 -6.16 -3.81
C ALA A 507 -9.94 -5.81 -4.65
N ILE A 508 -9.97 -4.67 -5.36
CA ILE A 508 -8.85 -4.19 -6.19
C ILE A 508 -7.81 -3.46 -5.33
N SER A 509 -8.27 -2.55 -4.48
CA SER A 509 -7.42 -1.78 -3.57
C SER A 509 -7.92 -1.86 -2.13
N PRO A 510 -7.41 -2.81 -1.33
CA PRO A 510 -7.90 -3.00 0.03
C PRO A 510 -7.60 -1.86 1.01
N ARG A 511 -6.80 -0.87 0.58
CA ARG A 511 -6.58 0.40 1.27
C ARG A 511 -7.46 1.44 0.62
N ASN A 512 -8.76 1.37 0.92
CA ASN A 512 -9.75 2.09 0.15
C ASN A 512 -10.35 3.32 0.81
N VAL A 513 -10.08 3.57 2.09
CA VAL A 513 -10.64 4.74 2.79
C VAL A 513 -9.69 5.92 2.70
N ALA A 514 -10.21 7.04 2.21
CA ALA A 514 -9.56 8.34 2.20
C ALA A 514 -10.04 9.20 3.38
N ILE A 515 -9.12 9.95 3.98
CA ILE A 515 -9.44 11.11 4.80
C ILE A 515 -9.50 12.32 3.86
N ILE A 516 -10.67 12.95 3.79
CA ILE A 516 -10.90 14.12 2.96
C ILE A 516 -11.30 15.25 3.89
N ALA A 517 -10.58 16.36 3.85
CA ALA A 517 -10.96 17.56 4.58
C ALA A 517 -10.73 18.82 3.76
N LYS A 518 -11.61 19.81 3.92
CA LYS A 518 -11.56 21.08 3.22
C LYS A 518 -11.99 22.22 4.14
N LYS A 519 -11.43 23.40 3.91
CA LYS A 519 -11.86 24.65 4.52
C LYS A 519 -13.02 25.20 3.68
N PRO A 520 -14.23 25.36 4.23
CA PRO A 520 -15.31 26.00 3.52
C PRO A 520 -14.90 27.43 3.15
N ASP A 521 -15.44 27.94 2.04
CA ASP A 521 -15.22 29.33 1.66
C ASP A 521 -16.01 30.23 2.61
N ALA A 522 -15.35 31.22 3.21
CA ALA A 522 -15.94 32.16 4.16
C ALA A 522 -17.09 33.02 3.57
N GLY A 523 -17.46 32.82 2.31
CA GLY A 523 -18.48 33.57 1.58
C GLY A 523 -19.84 32.88 1.43
N ILE A 524 -20.04 31.66 1.96
CA ILE A 524 -21.35 30.99 1.92
C ILE A 524 -21.70 30.44 3.31
N SER A 525 -21.92 31.34 4.26
CA SER A 525 -22.82 31.02 5.37
C SER A 525 -24.21 30.82 4.77
N SER A 526 -24.58 29.55 4.60
CA SER A 526 -25.98 29.21 4.38
C SER A 526 -26.74 29.63 5.63
N HIS A 527 -27.48 30.73 5.53
CA HIS A 527 -28.59 31.02 6.43
C HIS A 527 -29.63 29.90 6.27
N HIS A 528 -29.42 28.77 6.94
CA HIS A 528 -30.53 27.96 7.42
C HIS A 528 -30.88 28.42 8.82
N SER A 529 -31.51 29.61 8.85
CA SER A 529 -32.38 29.98 9.96
C SER A 529 -33.55 29.01 9.97
N SER A 530 -33.71 28.42 11.14
CA SER A 530 -34.88 27.71 11.63
C SER A 530 -36.18 28.42 11.22
N ARG A 531 -37.07 27.69 10.57
CA ARG A 531 -38.52 27.82 10.73
C ARG A 531 -39.15 26.44 10.70
#